data_AF-A0A2D4PGJ3-F1
#
_entry.id   AF-A0A2D4PGJ3-F1
#
_cell.length_a   1.000
_cell.length_b   1.000
_cell.length_c   1.000
_cell.angle_alpha   90.00
_cell.angle_beta   90.00
_cell.angle_gamma   90.00
#
_symmetry.space_group_name_H-M   'P 1'
#
loop_
_entity.id
_entity.type
_entity.pdbx_description
1 polymer ?
#
loop_
_entity_poly.entity_id
_entity_poly.type
_entity_poly.pdbx_seq_one_letter_code
_entity_poly.pdbx_strand_id
1 'polypeptide(L)'
;MLSCYFMHSFLCSGKVMKLRPKAEEVATFFAKMLDHEYTTKDIFRKNFFKDWRKEMTPEEKGTITSLSKCDFGHMSQYFKAQTEARKQMTKEEKQKIKEENERLLKEYGYCVMDNHKERIANFKIEPPGLFRGRGNHPKMGMLKRRIMPEDIIINCSK
;
A
#
# COMPACT_ATOMS: atom_id res chain seq x y z
N MET A 1 -7.18 2.03 14.49
CA MET A 1 -6.67 0.64 14.59
C MET A 1 -5.36 0.53 13.79
N LEU A 2 -4.29 1.21 14.24
CA LEU A 2 -3.01 1.30 13.52
C LEU A 2 -1.87 1.03 14.51
N SER A 3 -1.71 -0.22 14.91
CA SER A 3 -0.47 -0.73 15.48
C SER A 3 -0.50 -2.26 15.52
N CYS A 4 -0.80 -2.91 14.39
CA CYS A 4 -0.30 -4.27 14.22
C CYS A 4 1.17 -4.14 13.89
N TYR A 5 2.02 -4.39 14.89
CA TYR A 5 3.44 -4.66 14.70
C TYR A 5 3.54 -5.85 13.74
N PHE A 6 3.60 -5.53 12.45
CA PHE A 6 3.92 -6.51 11.45
C PHE A 6 5.35 -6.98 11.74
N MET A 7 5.49 -8.23 12.16
CA MET A 7 6.78 -8.87 12.37
C MET A 7 6.97 -9.86 11.23
N HIS A 8 6.98 -9.35 10.00
CA HIS A 8 7.30 -10.18 8.85
C HIS A 8 8.80 -10.41 8.83
N SER A 9 9.22 -11.67 8.72
CA SER A 9 10.62 -12.00 8.48
C SER A 9 11.03 -11.44 7.11
N PHE A 10 11.90 -10.43 7.12
CA PHE A 10 12.58 -9.92 5.94
C PHE A 10 14.03 -10.41 5.95
N LEU A 11 14.50 -10.88 4.80
CA LEU A 11 15.84 -11.43 4.63
C LEU A 11 16.65 -10.52 3.72
N CYS A 12 17.84 -10.12 4.16
CA CYS A 12 18.79 -9.35 3.36
C CYS A 12 20.17 -10.00 3.43
N SER A 13 20.74 -10.36 2.28
CA SER A 13 22.01 -11.08 2.18
C SER A 13 22.02 -12.38 3.02
N GLY A 14 20.90 -13.09 3.05
CA GLY A 14 20.72 -14.32 3.82
C GLY A 14 20.55 -14.14 5.34
N LYS A 15 20.54 -12.89 5.85
CA LYS A 15 20.35 -12.58 7.27
C LYS A 15 18.95 -12.03 7.53
N VAL A 16 18.31 -12.49 8.60
CA VAL A 16 17.02 -11.95 9.06
C VAL A 16 17.25 -10.54 9.56
N MET A 17 16.43 -9.60 9.08
CA MET A 17 16.51 -8.19 9.41
C MET A 17 15.11 -7.66 9.70
N LYS A 18 14.97 -6.98 10.84
CA LYS A 18 13.73 -6.28 11.18
C LYS A 18 13.79 -4.86 10.62
N LEU A 19 12.82 -4.51 9.79
CA LEU A 19 12.68 -3.17 9.23
C LEU A 19 11.93 -2.25 10.21
N ARG A 20 12.18 -0.95 10.12
CA ARG A 20 11.36 0.07 10.78
C ARG A 20 10.01 0.21 10.07
N PRO A 21 8.95 0.64 10.77
CA PRO A 21 7.59 0.64 10.23
C PRO A 21 7.44 1.33 8.87
N LYS A 22 8.12 2.47 8.64
CA LYS A 22 8.06 3.20 7.36
C LYS A 22 8.69 2.40 6.22
N ALA A 23 9.90 1.88 6.42
CA ALA A 23 10.58 1.04 5.45
C ALA A 23 9.83 -0.29 5.22
N GLU A 24 9.28 -0.87 6.28
CA GLU A 24 8.50 -2.10 6.20
C GLU A 24 7.20 -1.92 5.40
N GLU A 25 6.44 -0.84 5.65
CA GLU A 25 5.22 -0.54 4.90
C GLU A 25 5.51 -0.51 3.39
N VAL A 26 6.58 0.18 2.98
CA VAL A 26 7.00 0.27 1.58
C VAL A 26 7.48 -1.08 1.03
N ALA A 27 8.23 -1.86 1.81
CA ALA A 27 8.64 -3.21 1.44
C ALA A 27 7.42 -4.10 1.16
N THR A 28 6.34 -3.97 1.95
CA THR A 28 5.13 -4.76 1.75
C THR A 28 4.45 -4.47 0.41
N PHE A 29 4.57 -3.25 -0.13
CA PHE A 29 4.01 -2.93 -1.44
C PHE A 29 4.68 -3.72 -2.56
N PHE A 30 6.01 -3.85 -2.50
CA PHE A 30 6.77 -4.66 -3.45
C PHE A 30 6.48 -6.15 -3.25
N ALA A 31 6.47 -6.63 -2.01
CA ALA A 31 6.21 -8.03 -1.67
C ALA A 31 4.85 -8.53 -2.17
N LYS A 32 3.79 -7.72 -2.04
CA LYS A 32 2.43 -8.04 -2.55
C LYS A 32 2.38 -8.20 -4.07
N MET A 33 3.38 -7.70 -4.78
CA MET A 33 3.45 -7.74 -6.24
C MET A 33 4.57 -8.63 -6.75
N LEU A 34 5.16 -9.47 -5.88
CA LEU A 34 6.37 -10.21 -6.23
C LEU A 34 6.21 -11.07 -7.50
N ASP A 35 5.02 -11.65 -7.72
CA ASP A 35 4.70 -12.47 -8.90
C ASP A 35 4.12 -11.67 -10.09
N HIS A 36 4.04 -10.34 -10.00
CA HIS A 36 3.48 -9.50 -11.06
C HIS A 36 4.58 -9.07 -12.05
N GLU A 37 4.27 -9.01 -13.35
CA GLU A 37 5.18 -8.52 -14.41
C GLU A 37 5.84 -7.14 -14.19
N TYR A 38 5.39 -6.34 -13.22
CA TYR A 38 6.05 -5.07 -12.90
C TYR A 38 7.37 -5.30 -12.17
N THR A 39 7.46 -6.31 -11.30
CA THR A 39 8.65 -6.55 -10.48
C THR A 39 9.83 -7.12 -11.26
N THR A 40 9.59 -7.55 -12.52
CA THR A 40 10.63 -7.96 -13.48
C THR A 40 11.15 -6.80 -14.32
N LYS A 41 10.45 -5.65 -14.36
CA LYS A 41 10.86 -4.47 -15.15
C LYS A 41 11.93 -3.66 -14.43
N ASP A 42 13.05 -3.38 -15.10
CA ASP A 42 14.18 -2.66 -14.50
C ASP A 42 13.83 -1.25 -14.01
N ILE A 43 13.04 -0.51 -14.80
CA ILE A 43 12.58 0.84 -14.43
C ILE A 43 11.80 0.80 -13.11
N PHE A 44 10.91 -0.20 -12.97
CA PHE A 44 10.11 -0.38 -11.78
C PHE A 44 10.97 -0.68 -10.56
N ARG A 45 11.88 -1.66 -10.67
CA ARG A 45 12.80 -2.08 -9.61
C ARG A 45 13.72 -0.94 -9.17
N LYS A 46 14.27 -0.19 -10.11
CA LYS A 46 15.16 0.96 -9.86
C LYS A 46 14.43 2.08 -9.13
N ASN A 47 13.24 2.44 -9.59
CA ASN A 47 12.44 3.49 -8.96
C ASN A 47 11.97 3.09 -7.56
N PHE A 48 11.48 1.85 -7.41
CA PHE A 48 11.11 1.30 -6.12
C PHE A 48 12.28 1.37 -5.14
N PHE A 49 13.45 0.83 -5.52
CA PHE A 49 14.59 0.79 -4.61
C PHE A 49 15.07 2.19 -4.21
N LYS A 50 15.08 3.13 -5.18
CA LYS A 50 15.42 4.53 -4.92
C LYS A 50 14.50 5.17 -3.88
N ASP A 51 13.19 4.99 -4.01
CA ASP A 51 12.22 5.60 -3.08
C ASP A 51 12.14 4.84 -1.75
N TRP A 52 12.22 3.51 -1.76
CA TRP A 52 12.27 2.70 -0.55
C TRP A 52 13.45 3.08 0.34
N ARG A 53 14.63 3.31 -0.26
CA ARG A 53 15.79 3.83 0.48
C ARG A 53 15.51 5.16 1.17
N LYS A 54 14.61 6.02 0.68
CA LYS A 54 14.31 7.30 1.36
C LYS A 54 13.56 7.09 2.68
N GLU A 55 12.79 6.01 2.78
CA GLU A 55 11.99 5.66 3.96
C GLU A 55 12.77 4.80 4.98
N MET A 56 14.02 4.46 4.68
CA MET A 56 14.95 3.73 5.54
C MET A 56 15.74 4.64 6.49
N THR A 57 16.10 4.09 7.65
CA THR A 57 17.08 4.70 8.56
C THR A 57 18.51 4.62 7.99
N PRO A 58 19.47 5.38 8.53
CA PRO A 58 20.87 5.28 8.13
C PRO A 58 21.45 3.86 8.25
N GLU A 59 21.09 3.13 9.31
CA GLU A 59 21.57 1.75 9.55
C GLU A 59 21.00 0.78 8.51
N GLU A 60 19.71 0.93 8.18
CA GLU A 60 19.06 0.14 7.14
C GLU A 60 19.68 0.40 5.76
N LYS A 61 19.96 1.67 5.44
CA LYS A 61 20.64 2.08 4.20
C LYS A 61 22.04 1.50 4.07
N GLY A 62 22.77 1.38 5.17
CA GLY A 62 24.11 0.79 5.21
C GLY A 62 24.09 -0.72 4.94
N THR A 63 23.05 -1.41 5.40
CA THR A 63 22.90 -2.87 5.22
C THR A 63 22.29 -3.22 3.86
N ILE A 64 21.19 -2.58 3.50
CA ILE A 64 20.38 -2.89 2.32
C ILE A 64 20.94 -2.16 1.11
N THR A 65 22.07 -2.62 0.57
CA THR A 65 22.78 -1.92 -0.52
C THR A 65 22.29 -2.25 -1.92
N SER A 66 21.74 -3.45 -2.12
CA SER A 66 21.21 -3.90 -3.42
C SER A 66 19.87 -4.61 -3.24
N LEU A 67 18.92 -4.28 -4.11
CA LEU A 67 17.62 -4.96 -4.18
C LEU A 67 17.76 -6.46 -4.50
N SER A 68 18.79 -6.86 -5.26
CA SER A 68 19.01 -8.27 -5.59
C SER A 68 19.38 -9.15 -4.39
N LYS A 69 19.82 -8.53 -3.28
CA LYS A 69 20.15 -9.22 -2.03
C LYS A 69 18.96 -9.28 -1.06
N CYS A 70 17.84 -8.65 -1.42
CA CYS A 70 16.62 -8.62 -0.62
C CYS A 70 15.70 -9.76 -1.01
N ASP A 71 15.23 -10.52 -0.02
CA ASP A 71 14.24 -11.56 -0.21
C ASP A 71 12.92 -11.16 0.47
N PHE A 72 11.89 -11.03 -0.37
CA PHE A 72 10.52 -10.66 -0.01
C PHE A 72 9.58 -11.88 0.03
N GLY A 73 10.10 -13.09 -0.14
CA GLY A 73 9.31 -14.33 -0.26
C GLY A 73 8.42 -14.58 0.95
N HIS A 74 8.95 -14.45 2.17
CA HIS A 74 8.17 -14.60 3.41
C HIS A 74 7.03 -13.57 3.51
N MET A 75 7.29 -12.30 3.18
CA MET A 75 6.26 -11.26 3.13
C MET A 75 5.19 -11.59 2.07
N SER A 76 5.61 -12.02 0.88
CA SER A 76 4.71 -12.39 -0.21
C SER A 76 3.79 -13.56 0.19
N GLN A 77 4.36 -14.63 0.77
CA GLN A 77 3.61 -15.79 1.26
C GLN A 77 2.59 -15.39 2.32
N TYR A 78 2.96 -14.54 3.27
CA TYR A 78 2.03 -14.01 4.27
C TYR A 78 0.83 -13.30 3.61
N PHE A 79 1.08 -12.41 2.64
CA PHE A 79 -0.02 -11.70 1.97
C PHE A 79 -0.88 -12.59 1.08
N LYS A 80 -0.31 -13.64 0.49
CA LYS A 80 -1.08 -14.69 -0.19
C LYS A 80 -2.00 -15.41 0.78
N ALA A 81 -1.48 -15.86 1.93
CA ALA A 81 -2.27 -16.50 2.97
C ALA A 81 -3.40 -15.59 3.50
N GLN A 82 -3.11 -14.30 3.73
CA GLN A 82 -4.11 -13.31 4.12
C GLN A 82 -5.20 -13.11 3.05
N THR A 83 -4.84 -13.19 1.78
CA THR A 83 -5.81 -13.08 0.67
C THR A 83 -6.71 -14.31 0.62
N GLU A 84 -6.16 -15.51 0.80
CA GLU A 84 -6.95 -16.75 0.86
C GLU A 84 -7.86 -16.78 2.09
N ALA A 85 -7.37 -16.37 3.27
CA ALA A 85 -8.19 -16.24 4.47
C ALA A 85 -9.37 -15.28 4.25
N ARG A 86 -9.17 -14.15 3.55
CA ARG A 86 -10.27 -13.23 3.20
C ARG A 86 -11.30 -13.86 2.28
N LYS A 87 -10.88 -14.68 1.31
CA LYS A 87 -11.83 -15.40 0.43
C LYS A 87 -12.69 -16.38 1.23
N GLN A 88 -12.06 -17.03 2.22
CA GLN A 88 -12.68 -18.00 3.13
C GLN A 88 -13.52 -17.38 4.25
N MET A 89 -13.61 -16.05 4.36
CA MET A 89 -14.47 -15.40 5.36
C MET A 89 -15.91 -15.90 5.29
N THR A 90 -16.50 -16.07 6.46
CA THR A 90 -17.88 -16.51 6.64
C THR A 90 -18.87 -15.49 6.06
N LYS A 91 -20.11 -15.94 5.83
CA LYS A 91 -21.19 -15.05 5.37
C LYS A 91 -21.44 -13.93 6.38
N GLU A 92 -21.37 -14.22 7.68
CA GLU A 92 -21.57 -13.27 8.77
C GLU A 92 -20.49 -12.18 8.80
N GLU A 93 -19.22 -12.56 8.67
CA GLU A 93 -18.10 -11.60 8.60
C GLU A 93 -18.20 -10.70 7.36
N LYS A 94 -18.49 -11.30 6.20
CA LYS A 94 -18.72 -10.56 4.94
C LYS A 94 -19.89 -9.59 5.07
N GLN A 95 -20.96 -10.00 5.76
CA GLN A 95 -22.13 -9.16 6.01
C GLN A 95 -21.79 -7.97 6.91
N LYS A 96 -21.03 -8.18 7.99
CA LYS A 96 -20.55 -7.08 8.86
C LYS A 96 -19.71 -6.05 8.08
N ILE A 97 -18.79 -6.51 7.23
CA ILE A 97 -17.97 -5.64 6.37
C ILE A 97 -18.85 -4.86 5.38
N LYS A 98 -19.88 -5.49 4.83
CA LYS A 98 -20.81 -4.85 3.91
C LYS A 98 -21.61 -3.74 4.61
N GLU A 99 -22.16 -4.02 5.78
CA GLU A 99 -22.92 -3.06 6.58
C GLU A 99 -22.06 -1.85 7.01
N GLU A 100 -20.81 -2.09 7.40
CA GLU A 100 -19.88 -1.00 7.72
C GLU A 100 -19.57 -0.13 6.49
N ASN A 101 -19.38 -0.74 5.31
CA ASN A 101 -19.17 -0.01 4.07
C ASN A 101 -20.42 0.80 3.65
N GLU A 102 -21.62 0.25 3.86
CA GLU A 102 -22.87 0.96 3.60
C GLU A 102 -23.07 2.15 4.55
N ARG A 103 -22.69 2.00 5.84
CA ARG A 103 -22.68 3.11 6.80
C ARG A 103 -21.76 4.23 6.35
N LEU A 104 -20.52 3.91 5.97
CA LEU A 104 -19.56 4.89 5.46
C LEU A 104 -20.05 5.56 4.17
N LEU A 105 -20.71 4.81 3.27
CA LEU A 105 -21.28 5.37 2.04
C LEU A 105 -22.43 6.34 2.34
N LYS A 106 -23.29 6.04 3.32
CA LYS A 106 -24.39 6.93 3.71
C LYS A 106 -23.87 8.25 4.28
N GLU A 107 -22.79 8.19 5.05
CA GLU A 107 -22.20 9.33 5.75
C GLU A 107 -21.31 10.19 4.83
N TYR A 108 -20.42 9.57 4.04
CA TYR A 108 -19.39 10.28 3.27
C TYR A 108 -19.56 10.17 1.75
N GLY A 109 -20.50 9.35 1.27
CA GLY A 109 -20.66 9.05 -0.16
C GLY A 109 -21.60 9.98 -0.92
N TYR A 110 -22.14 11.01 -0.26
CA TYR A 110 -23.06 11.96 -0.86
C TYR A 110 -22.70 13.39 -0.47
N CYS A 111 -22.92 14.33 -1.38
CA CYS A 111 -22.90 15.76 -1.11
C CYS A 111 -24.25 16.38 -1.48
N VAL A 112 -24.45 17.64 -1.11
CA VAL A 112 -25.60 18.43 -1.56
C VAL A 112 -25.09 19.46 -2.56
N MET A 113 -25.69 19.48 -3.74
CA MET A 113 -25.42 20.43 -4.81
C MET A 113 -26.76 20.95 -5.32
N ASP A 114 -26.98 22.26 -5.29
CA ASP A 114 -28.24 22.91 -5.73
C ASP A 114 -29.50 22.26 -5.13
N ASN A 115 -29.51 22.06 -3.81
CA ASN A 115 -30.57 21.41 -3.03
C ASN A 115 -30.82 19.92 -3.36
N HIS A 116 -30.03 19.32 -4.24
CA HIS A 116 -30.13 17.91 -4.62
C HIS A 116 -29.03 17.08 -3.93
N LYS A 117 -29.38 15.86 -3.52
CA LYS A 117 -28.43 14.92 -2.93
C LYS A 117 -27.73 14.15 -4.04
N GLU A 118 -26.46 14.46 -4.26
CA GLU A 118 -25.65 13.88 -5.33
C GLU A 118 -24.67 12.84 -4.79
N ARG A 119 -24.41 11.79 -5.59
CA ARG A 119 -23.48 10.72 -5.20
C ARG A 119 -22.04 11.10 -5.55
N ILE A 120 -21.15 11.00 -4.57
CA ILE A 120 -19.71 11.20 -4.76
C ILE A 120 -19.09 9.94 -5.35
N ALA A 121 -18.38 10.08 -6.48
CA ALA A 121 -17.75 8.95 -7.17
C ALA A 121 -16.68 8.25 -6.30
N ASN A 122 -15.70 9.00 -5.80
CA ASN A 122 -14.59 8.48 -4.99
C ASN A 122 -14.37 9.35 -3.75
N PHE A 123 -15.08 9.03 -2.66
CA PHE A 123 -14.89 9.71 -1.36
C PHE A 123 -13.77 9.08 -0.51
N LYS A 124 -13.30 7.89 -0.89
CA LYS A 124 -12.15 7.23 -0.25
C LYS A 124 -10.87 7.66 -0.94
N ILE A 125 -9.96 8.27 -0.17
CA ILE A 125 -8.63 8.66 -0.64
C ILE A 125 -7.86 7.39 -1.04
N GLU A 126 -7.10 7.48 -2.13
CA GLU A 126 -6.26 6.38 -2.59
C GLU A 126 -5.20 6.01 -1.51
N PRO A 127 -5.06 4.72 -1.16
CA PRO A 127 -4.04 4.31 -0.22
C PRO A 127 -2.63 4.46 -0.82
N PRO A 128 -1.58 4.57 0.03
CA PRO A 128 -0.20 4.53 -0.44
C PRO A 128 0.12 3.21 -1.15
N GLY A 129 1.10 3.25 -2.05
CA GLY A 129 1.49 2.08 -2.83
C GLY A 129 2.59 2.40 -3.84
N LEU A 130 2.85 1.50 -4.80
CA LEU A 130 3.78 1.79 -5.89
C LEU A 130 3.01 2.20 -7.15
N PHE A 131 3.53 3.21 -7.85
CA PHE A 131 2.93 3.72 -9.07
C PHE A 131 3.03 2.69 -10.20
N ARG A 132 1.89 2.28 -10.76
CA ARG A 132 1.78 1.29 -11.85
C ARG A 132 1.38 1.99 -13.16
N GLY A 133 2.29 2.80 -13.68
CA GLY A 133 2.09 3.49 -14.95
C GLY A 133 1.97 2.50 -16.11
N ARG A 134 1.05 2.77 -17.04
CA ARG A 134 0.79 1.91 -18.23
C ARG A 134 1.96 1.95 -19.22
N GLY A 135 2.17 0.89 -19.98
CA GLY A 135 3.25 0.79 -20.97
C GLY A 135 4.64 0.92 -20.35
N ASN A 136 5.54 1.66 -21.00
CA ASN A 136 6.91 1.93 -20.54
C ASN A 136 7.03 3.23 -19.72
N HIS A 137 6.08 3.46 -18.80
CA HIS A 137 6.04 4.71 -18.05
C HIS A 137 7.30 4.90 -17.18
N PRO A 138 8.05 6.02 -17.32
CA PRO A 138 9.36 6.19 -16.66
C PRO A 138 9.29 6.28 -15.14
N LYS A 139 8.12 6.63 -14.59
CA LYS A 139 7.86 6.72 -13.13
C LYS A 139 7.28 5.44 -12.51
N MET A 140 7.11 4.36 -13.26
CA MET A 140 6.58 3.11 -12.68
C MET A 140 7.49 2.64 -11.52
N GLY A 141 6.91 2.12 -10.45
CA GLY A 141 7.64 1.70 -9.25
C GLY A 141 7.95 2.80 -8.24
N MET A 142 7.73 4.08 -8.57
CA MET A 142 7.86 5.17 -7.59
C MET A 142 6.83 5.05 -6.48
N LEU A 143 7.17 5.52 -5.28
CA LEU A 143 6.29 5.48 -4.11
C LEU A 143 5.18 6.54 -4.23
N LYS A 144 3.93 6.08 -4.26
CA LYS A 144 2.75 6.91 -3.99
C LYS A 144 2.61 7.07 -2.48
N ARG A 145 2.87 8.27 -1.98
CA ARG A 145 2.84 8.58 -0.55
C ARG A 145 1.40 8.59 -0.01
N ARG A 146 1.29 8.39 1.30
CA ARG A 146 0.03 8.57 2.03
C ARG A 146 -0.33 10.04 2.00
N ILE A 147 -1.56 10.32 1.60
CA ILE A 147 -2.12 11.67 1.63
C ILE A 147 -2.61 11.94 3.05
N MET A 148 -2.15 13.04 3.63
CA MET A 148 -2.52 13.50 4.97
C MET A 148 -3.58 14.61 4.87
N PRO A 149 -4.32 14.93 5.95
CA PRO A 149 -5.29 16.02 5.94
C PRO A 149 -4.70 17.35 5.45
N GLU A 150 -3.43 17.62 5.77
CA GLU A 150 -2.71 18.83 5.37
C GLU A 150 -2.48 18.93 3.85
N ASP A 151 -2.57 17.80 3.13
CA ASP A 151 -2.46 17.75 1.68
C ASP A 151 -3.81 17.96 0.97
N ILE A 152 -4.92 18.07 1.71
CA ILE A 152 -6.28 18.14 1.17
C ILE A 152 -6.80 19.58 1.18
N ILE A 153 -7.28 20.03 0.03
CA ILE A 153 -8.02 21.28 -0.12
C ILE A 153 -9.51 20.94 -0.21
N ILE A 154 -10.31 21.47 0.71
CA ILE A 154 -11.77 21.33 0.69
C ILE A 154 -12.38 22.46 -0.13
N ASN A 155 -13.32 22.11 -1.01
CA ASN A 155 -14.08 23.06 -1.80
C ASN A 155 -15.57 22.92 -1.46
N CYS A 156 -16.15 23.96 -0.85
CA CYS A 156 -17.57 24.03 -0.50
C CYS A 156 -18.07 25.47 -0.59
N SER A 157 -19.40 25.66 -0.59
CA SER A 157 -20.01 26.99 -0.44
C SER A 157 -19.63 27.61 0.92
N LYS A 158 -19.76 28.93 1.02
CA LYS A 158 -19.61 29.65 2.28
C LYS A 158 -20.68 29.26 3.29
#